data_AF-A0A931Z6M0-F1
#
_entry.id   AF-A0A931Z6M0-F1
#
_cell.length_a   1.000
_cell.length_b   1.000
_cell.length_c   1.000
_cell.angle_alpha   90.00
_cell.angle_beta   90.00
_cell.angle_gamma   90.00
#
_symmetry.space_group_name_H-M   'P 1'
#
loop_
_entity.id
_entity.type
_entity.pdbx_description
1 polymer ?
#
loop_
_entity_poly.entity_id
_entity_poly.type
_entity_poly.pdbx_seq_one_letter_code
_entity_poly.pdbx_strand_id
1 'polypeptide(L)'
;MKKQIAWSVVLLAALVALLSLDVIARAVTLFFQESALMRRLAIEIGTTNPKSVLILVEAAFVGLLGAFTFFLGVFLGFIGPESREKTLRFFGGGTDSAVLVALFCVSGGIVAAVFQAAQPGTFAPIQAFVLGATWPSVVTRIMSGDGANLVSGSKLTDASPASIPSPAGKSASSAEVVI
;
A
#
# COMPACT_ATOMS: atom_id res chain seq x y z
N MET A 1 -23.90 -27.72 -8.71
CA MET A 1 -22.51 -27.82 -8.21
C MET A 1 -21.72 -26.50 -8.25
N LYS A 2 -21.61 -25.74 -9.35
CA LYS A 2 -20.78 -24.52 -9.41
C LYS A 2 -21.13 -23.41 -8.38
N LYS A 3 -22.41 -23.22 -8.04
CA LYS A 3 -22.84 -22.23 -7.02
C LYS A 3 -22.38 -22.58 -5.60
N GLN A 4 -22.30 -23.85 -5.25
CA GLN A 4 -21.92 -24.30 -3.90
C GLN A 4 -20.43 -24.02 -3.64
N ILE A 5 -19.59 -24.22 -4.65
CA ILE A 5 -18.14 -23.96 -4.58
C ILE A 5 -17.86 -22.46 -4.37
N ALA A 6 -18.61 -21.57 -5.03
CA ALA A 6 -18.43 -20.12 -4.88
C ALA A 6 -18.70 -19.63 -3.45
N TRP A 7 -19.76 -20.12 -2.81
CA TRP A 7 -20.09 -19.74 -1.42
C TRP A 7 -19.09 -20.28 -0.40
N SER A 8 -18.59 -21.50 -0.60
CA SER A 8 -17.54 -22.08 0.25
C SER A 8 -16.23 -21.30 0.17
N VAL A 9 -15.86 -20.80 -1.01
CA VAL A 9 -14.65 -19.96 -1.18
C VAL A 9 -14.82 -18.60 -0.51
N VAL A 10 -16.00 -17.96 -0.60
CA VAL A 10 -16.28 -16.68 0.07
C VAL A 10 -16.26 -16.83 1.59
N LEU A 11 -16.88 -17.88 2.13
CA LEU A 11 -16.86 -18.16 3.56
C LEU A 11 -15.46 -18.49 4.07
N LEU A 12 -14.68 -19.26 3.30
CA LEU A 12 -13.29 -19.54 3.63
C LEU A 12 -12.44 -18.27 3.60
N ALA A 13 -12.63 -17.39 2.61
CA ALA A 13 -11.93 -16.10 2.55
C ALA A 13 -12.29 -15.18 3.72
N ALA A 14 -13.57 -15.12 4.11
CA ALA A 14 -14.02 -14.36 5.27
C ALA A 14 -13.48 -14.93 6.59
N LEU A 15 -13.45 -16.25 6.74
CA LEU A 15 -12.89 -16.93 7.90
C LEU A 15 -11.37 -16.72 7.98
N VAL A 16 -10.67 -16.82 6.84
CA VAL A 16 -9.24 -16.51 6.74
C VAL A 16 -9.00 -15.05 7.08
N ALA A 17 -9.83 -14.11 6.63
CA ALA A 17 -9.70 -12.70 7.01
C ALA A 17 -9.90 -12.47 8.52
N LEU A 18 -10.85 -13.17 9.15
CA LEU A 18 -11.09 -13.12 10.60
C LEU A 18 -9.95 -13.75 11.42
N LEU A 19 -9.45 -14.92 10.99
CA LEU A 19 -8.30 -15.56 11.62
C LEU A 19 -7.01 -14.77 11.38
N SER A 20 -6.90 -14.15 10.22
CA SER A 20 -5.84 -13.20 9.91
C SER A 20 -5.92 -12.02 10.87
N LEU A 21 -7.11 -11.45 11.15
CA LEU A 21 -7.25 -10.34 12.10
C LEU A 21 -6.68 -10.68 13.49
N ASP A 22 -6.89 -11.90 14.01
CA ASP A 22 -6.32 -12.33 15.29
C ASP A 22 -4.79 -12.53 15.22
N VAL A 23 -4.30 -13.17 14.16
CA VAL A 23 -2.85 -13.36 13.94
C VAL A 23 -2.15 -12.01 13.74
N ILE A 24 -2.79 -11.11 13.00
CA ILE A 24 -2.37 -9.73 12.79
C ILE A 24 -2.38 -9.00 14.12
N ALA A 25 -3.46 -9.08 14.91
CA ALA A 25 -3.55 -8.43 16.21
C ALA A 25 -2.43 -8.91 17.13
N ARG A 26 -2.11 -10.21 17.15
CA ARG A 26 -1.00 -10.77 17.93
C ARG A 26 0.37 -10.32 17.40
N ALA A 27 0.59 -10.37 16.09
CA ALA A 27 1.85 -9.93 15.46
C ALA A 27 2.08 -8.43 15.68
N VAL A 28 1.03 -7.63 15.55
CA VAL A 28 1.01 -6.21 15.88
C VAL A 28 1.32 -6.02 17.37
N THR A 29 0.64 -6.74 18.28
CA THR A 29 0.89 -6.60 19.72
C THR A 29 2.35 -6.93 20.09
N LEU A 30 2.91 -8.00 19.52
CA LEU A 30 4.31 -8.38 19.74
C LEU A 30 5.29 -7.35 19.17
N PHE A 31 5.02 -6.84 17.96
CA PHE A 31 5.82 -5.78 17.34
C PHE A 31 5.77 -4.46 18.12
N PHE A 32 4.60 -4.13 18.68
CA PHE A 32 4.36 -2.94 19.49
C PHE A 32 4.96 -3.03 20.89
N GLN A 33 5.10 -4.24 21.45
CA GLN A 33 5.65 -4.44 22.78
C GLN A 33 7.17 -4.22 22.83
N GLU A 34 7.89 -4.54 21.74
CA GLU A 34 9.36 -4.52 21.64
C GLU A 34 9.96 -3.18 21.20
N SER A 35 9.19 -2.32 20.52
CA SER A 35 9.76 -1.13 19.88
C SER A 35 9.75 0.10 20.79
N ALA A 36 10.92 0.44 21.36
CA ALA A 36 11.15 1.69 22.10
C ALA A 36 10.75 2.95 21.30
N LEU A 37 10.81 2.87 19.96
CA LEU A 37 10.37 3.90 19.02
C LEU A 37 8.85 4.05 19.03
N MET A 38 8.09 2.95 19.12
CA MET A 38 6.63 2.99 19.23
C MET A 38 6.16 3.47 20.58
N ARG A 39 6.90 3.23 21.67
CA ARG A 39 6.60 3.90 22.94
C ARG A 39 6.74 5.42 22.83
N ARG A 40 7.74 5.92 22.11
CA ARG A 40 7.88 7.37 21.86
C ARG A 40 6.78 7.90 20.96
N LEU A 41 6.50 7.21 19.85
CA LEU A 41 5.39 7.52 18.95
C LEU A 41 4.04 7.47 19.68
N ALA A 42 3.79 6.51 20.56
CA ALA A 42 2.56 6.38 21.32
C ALA A 42 2.43 7.45 22.42
N ILE A 43 3.54 7.94 22.99
CA ILE A 43 3.53 9.07 23.93
C ILE A 43 3.25 10.38 23.18
N GLU A 44 3.85 10.55 22.00
CA GLU A 44 3.65 11.72 21.14
C GLU A 44 2.27 11.71 20.44
N ILE A 45 1.73 10.52 20.16
CA ILE A 45 0.35 10.31 19.73
C ILE A 45 -0.62 10.40 20.93
N GLY A 46 -0.18 10.06 22.14
CA GLY A 46 -0.98 10.16 23.37
C GLY A 46 -1.29 11.61 23.78
N THR A 47 -0.53 12.58 23.27
CA THR A 47 -0.84 14.01 23.37
C THR A 47 -1.67 14.52 22.19
N THR A 48 -1.84 13.75 21.11
CA THR A 48 -2.69 14.13 19.99
C THR A 48 -4.18 13.99 20.29
N ASN A 49 -4.95 14.87 19.64
CA ASN A 49 -6.39 14.89 19.66
C ASN A 49 -6.96 13.49 19.32
N PRO A 50 -7.90 12.93 20.12
CA PRO A 50 -8.47 11.60 19.86
C PRO A 50 -9.08 11.47 18.46
N LYS A 51 -9.52 12.58 17.86
CA LYS A 51 -9.99 12.62 16.46
C LYS A 51 -8.89 12.21 15.47
N SER A 52 -7.65 12.63 15.67
CA SER A 52 -6.54 12.30 14.77
C SER A 52 -6.17 10.83 14.84
N VAL A 53 -6.24 10.22 16.03
CA VAL A 53 -6.05 8.77 16.21
C VAL A 53 -7.14 7.99 15.48
N LEU A 54 -8.40 8.42 15.58
CA LEU A 54 -9.51 7.79 14.87
C LEU A 54 -9.30 7.83 13.35
N ILE A 55 -8.97 9.01 12.81
CA ILE A 55 -8.68 9.19 11.38
C ILE A 55 -7.52 8.28 10.92
N LEU A 56 -6.49 8.11 11.74
CA LEU A 56 -5.35 7.24 11.46
C LEU A 56 -5.77 5.77 11.36
N VAL A 57 -6.59 5.31 12.30
CA VAL A 57 -7.15 3.95 12.31
C VAL A 57 -8.04 3.73 11.09
N GLU A 58 -8.93 4.68 10.78
CA GLU A 58 -9.78 4.62 9.59
C GLU A 58 -8.96 4.52 8.30
N ALA A 59 -7.90 5.33 8.15
CA ALA A 59 -7.00 5.25 7.01
C ALA A 59 -6.27 3.91 6.94
N ALA A 60 -5.86 3.34 8.08
CA ALA A 60 -5.24 2.03 8.12
C ALA A 60 -6.20 0.93 7.60
N PHE A 61 -7.45 0.97 8.02
CA PHE A 61 -8.48 0.04 7.55
C PHE A 61 -8.74 0.19 6.05
N VAL A 62 -8.84 1.42 5.55
CA VAL A 62 -9.06 1.68 4.12
C VAL A 62 -7.86 1.23 3.28
N GLY A 63 -6.64 1.43 3.78
CA GLY A 63 -5.42 0.90 3.15
C GLY A 63 -5.38 -0.63 3.10
N LEU A 64 -5.81 -1.30 4.17
CA LEU A 64 -5.94 -2.75 4.19
C LEU A 64 -6.91 -3.25 3.13
N LEU A 65 -8.07 -2.59 2.98
CA LEU A 65 -9.04 -2.91 1.92
C LEU A 65 -8.48 -2.68 0.52
N GLY A 66 -7.67 -1.63 0.31
CA GLY A 66 -6.95 -1.40 -0.94
C GLY A 66 -6.02 -2.57 -1.29
N ALA A 67 -5.20 -3.01 -0.33
CA ALA A 67 -4.29 -4.13 -0.52
C ALA A 67 -5.02 -5.44 -0.78
N PHE A 68 -6.11 -5.69 -0.05
CA PHE A 68 -6.96 -6.85 -0.27
C PHE A 68 -7.60 -6.84 -1.68
N THR A 69 -8.07 -5.67 -2.14
CA THR A 69 -8.63 -5.50 -3.49
C THR A 69 -7.59 -5.80 -4.57
N PHE A 70 -6.34 -5.36 -4.38
CA PHE A 70 -5.24 -5.70 -5.28
C PHE A 70 -5.03 -7.22 -5.34
N PHE A 71 -4.95 -7.88 -4.19
CA PHE A 71 -4.80 -9.34 -4.13
C PHE A 71 -5.94 -10.07 -4.84
N LEU A 72 -7.18 -9.61 -4.64
CA LEU A 72 -8.35 -10.17 -5.32
C LEU A 72 -8.23 -10.00 -6.85
N GLY A 73 -7.74 -8.85 -7.33
CA GLY A 73 -7.48 -8.61 -8.74
C GLY A 73 -6.43 -9.55 -9.34
N VAL A 74 -5.35 -9.84 -8.59
CA VAL A 74 -4.34 -10.85 -8.95
C VAL A 74 -4.99 -12.23 -9.05
N PHE A 75 -5.77 -12.61 -8.04
CA PHE A 75 -6.40 -13.92 -7.93
C PHE A 75 -7.37 -14.19 -9.07
N LEU A 76 -8.27 -13.23 -9.33
CA LEU A 76 -9.27 -13.27 -10.41
C LEU A 76 -8.65 -13.15 -11.82
N GLY A 77 -7.39 -12.75 -11.93
CA GLY A 77 -6.68 -12.67 -13.21
C GLY A 77 -6.91 -11.38 -13.98
N PHE A 78 -7.25 -10.28 -13.31
CA PHE A 78 -7.29 -8.95 -13.94
C PHE A 78 -5.88 -8.40 -14.24
N ILE A 79 -4.84 -9.02 -13.68
CA ILE A 79 -3.44 -8.69 -13.93
C ILE A 79 -2.87 -9.63 -14.99
N GLY A 80 -2.02 -9.10 -15.87
CA GLY A 80 -1.38 -9.86 -16.94
C GLY A 80 -0.68 -11.14 -16.45
N PRO A 81 -0.66 -12.20 -17.27
CA PRO A 81 -0.29 -13.56 -16.84
C PRO A 81 1.12 -13.65 -16.23
N GLU A 82 2.10 -12.92 -16.75
CA GLU A 82 3.47 -12.92 -16.26
C GLU A 82 3.59 -12.34 -14.83
N SER A 83 3.00 -11.15 -14.61
CA SER A 83 3.00 -10.49 -13.29
C SER A 83 2.16 -11.25 -12.27
N ARG A 84 1.06 -11.85 -12.73
CA ARG A 84 0.20 -12.70 -11.89
C ARG A 84 0.96 -13.92 -11.38
N GLU A 85 1.68 -14.63 -12.23
CA GLU A 85 2.43 -15.82 -11.81
C GLU A 85 3.51 -15.48 -10.78
N LYS A 86 4.27 -14.40 -11.00
CA LYS A 86 5.28 -13.91 -10.04
C LYS A 86 4.65 -13.60 -8.67
N THR A 87 3.52 -12.88 -8.69
CA THR A 87 2.79 -12.49 -7.47
C THR A 87 2.20 -13.70 -6.76
N LEU A 88 1.60 -14.64 -7.48
CA LEU A 88 1.04 -15.87 -6.91
C LEU A 88 2.12 -16.81 -6.40
N ARG A 89 3.31 -16.88 -7.02
CA ARG A 89 4.45 -17.64 -6.49
C ARG A 89 4.95 -17.05 -5.17
N PHE A 90 4.97 -15.72 -5.05
CA PHE A 90 5.30 -15.04 -3.80
C PHE A 90 4.31 -15.41 -2.67
N PHE A 91 3.01 -15.48 -2.96
CA PHE A 91 2.00 -15.86 -1.96
C PHE A 91 1.83 -17.38 -1.77
N GLY A 92 2.08 -18.19 -2.80
CA GLY A 92 1.72 -19.61 -2.87
C GLY A 92 2.89 -20.59 -2.70
N GLY A 93 4.11 -20.10 -2.47
CA GLY A 93 5.32 -20.92 -2.42
C GLY A 93 5.46 -21.86 -1.20
N GLY A 94 4.54 -21.86 -0.24
CA GLY A 94 4.63 -22.70 0.97
C GLY A 94 3.36 -22.82 1.80
N THR A 95 3.44 -23.56 2.91
CA THR A 95 2.33 -23.84 3.85
C THR A 95 1.75 -22.60 4.55
N ASP A 96 2.43 -21.46 4.50
CA ASP A 96 2.05 -20.23 5.21
C ASP A 96 1.44 -19.13 4.32
N SER A 97 0.87 -19.51 3.17
CA SER A 97 0.29 -18.57 2.19
C SER A 97 -0.70 -17.55 2.77
N ALA A 98 -1.56 -17.99 3.69
CA ALA A 98 -2.52 -17.12 4.37
C ALA A 98 -1.84 -16.04 5.23
N VAL A 99 -0.73 -16.40 5.92
CA VAL A 99 0.04 -15.46 6.74
C VAL A 99 0.71 -14.40 5.87
N LEU A 100 1.24 -14.80 4.71
CA LEU A 100 1.84 -13.86 3.76
C LEU A 100 0.81 -12.89 3.19
N VAL A 101 -0.39 -13.37 2.85
CA VAL A 101 -1.50 -12.50 2.38
C VAL A 101 -1.98 -11.57 3.50
N ALA A 102 -2.05 -12.06 4.73
CA ALA A 102 -2.41 -11.26 5.90
C ALA A 102 -1.39 -10.13 6.15
N LEU A 103 -0.10 -10.49 6.24
CA LEU A 103 0.99 -9.52 6.40
C LEU A 103 1.04 -8.51 5.25
N PHE A 104 0.74 -8.97 4.04
CA PHE A 104 0.63 -8.10 2.88
C PHE A 104 -0.51 -7.08 3.03
N CYS A 105 -1.71 -7.50 3.43
CA CYS A 105 -2.82 -6.58 3.63
C CYS A 105 -2.55 -5.60 4.78
N VAL A 106 -1.95 -6.06 5.87
CA VAL A 106 -1.55 -5.21 7.00
C VAL A 106 -0.52 -4.16 6.59
N SER A 107 0.48 -4.55 5.81
CA SER A 107 1.51 -3.63 5.34
C SER A 107 0.88 -2.49 4.52
N GLY A 108 -0.11 -2.78 3.67
CA GLY A 108 -0.88 -1.75 2.96
C GLY A 108 -1.62 -0.79 3.89
N GLY A 109 -2.21 -1.29 4.97
CA GLY A 109 -2.83 -0.46 6.01
C GLY A 109 -1.82 0.42 6.76
N ILE A 110 -0.65 -0.13 7.12
CA ILE A 110 0.42 0.62 7.78
C ILE A 110 0.91 1.75 6.88
N VAL A 111 1.15 1.48 5.59
CA VAL A 111 1.55 2.51 4.62
C VAL A 111 0.51 3.62 4.54
N ALA A 112 -0.78 3.28 4.43
CA ALA A 112 -1.85 4.28 4.41
C ALA A 112 -1.89 5.12 5.71
N ALA A 113 -1.70 4.48 6.87
CA ALA A 113 -1.64 5.17 8.15
C ALA A 113 -0.46 6.14 8.23
N VAL A 114 0.74 5.74 7.81
CA VAL A 114 1.93 6.61 7.82
C VAL A 114 1.70 7.86 6.97
N PHE A 115 1.09 7.73 5.80
CA PHE A 115 0.76 8.88 4.96
C PHE A 115 -0.35 9.75 5.57
N GLN A 116 -1.34 9.14 6.20
CA GLN A 116 -2.40 9.87 6.90
C GLN A 116 -1.87 10.63 8.12
N ALA A 117 -0.83 10.13 8.80
CA ALA A 117 -0.21 10.78 9.95
C ALA A 117 0.41 12.15 9.60
N ALA A 118 0.78 12.38 8.34
CA ALA A 118 1.26 13.68 7.87
C ALA A 118 0.12 14.73 7.72
N GLN A 119 -1.14 14.28 7.73
CA GLN A 119 -2.34 15.13 7.58
C GLN A 119 -3.39 14.81 8.68
N PRO A 120 -3.06 15.00 9.96
CA PRO A 120 -3.87 14.49 11.09
C PRO A 120 -5.26 15.17 11.24
N GLY A 121 -5.53 16.22 10.46
CA GLY A 121 -6.80 16.96 10.48
C GLY A 121 -7.72 16.68 9.28
N THR A 122 -7.33 15.85 8.32
CA THR A 122 -8.12 15.62 7.10
C THR A 122 -8.08 14.14 6.73
N PHE A 123 -9.22 13.45 6.84
CA PHE A 123 -9.33 12.07 6.41
C PHE A 123 -9.39 11.99 4.88
N ALA A 124 -8.45 11.26 4.27
CA ALA A 124 -8.34 11.11 2.83
C ALA A 124 -8.53 9.63 2.40
N PRO A 125 -9.77 9.09 2.43
CA PRO A 125 -10.02 7.67 2.23
C PRO A 125 -9.59 7.17 0.85
N ILE A 126 -9.82 7.95 -0.21
CA ILE A 126 -9.43 7.57 -1.58
C ILE A 126 -7.91 7.42 -1.67
N GLN A 127 -7.15 8.34 -1.07
CA GLN A 127 -5.68 8.27 -1.07
C GLN A 127 -5.20 7.06 -0.26
N ALA A 128 -5.76 6.84 0.93
CA ALA A 128 -5.45 5.66 1.75
C ALA A 128 -5.71 4.35 0.98
N PHE A 129 -6.84 4.25 0.27
CA PHE A 129 -7.19 3.09 -0.53
C PHE A 129 -6.20 2.88 -1.69
N VAL A 130 -5.91 3.93 -2.45
CA VAL A 130 -4.97 3.87 -3.58
C VAL A 130 -3.57 3.50 -3.10
N LEU A 131 -3.09 4.07 -1.99
CA LEU A 131 -1.81 3.71 -1.39
C LEU A 131 -1.79 2.23 -0.98
N GLY A 132 -2.85 1.76 -0.33
CA GLY A 132 -3.04 0.34 -0.01
C GLY A 132 -3.08 -0.57 -1.23
N ALA A 133 -3.69 -0.15 -2.34
CA ALA A 133 -3.74 -0.96 -3.56
C ALA A 133 -2.41 -0.97 -4.34
N THR A 134 -1.59 0.08 -4.19
CA THR A 134 -0.41 0.32 -5.04
C THR A 134 0.93 0.11 -4.34
N TRP A 135 0.98 -0.05 -3.01
CA TRP A 135 2.21 -0.43 -2.30
C TRP A 135 2.92 -1.68 -2.86
N PRO A 136 2.23 -2.71 -3.43
CA PRO A 136 2.91 -3.88 -3.98
C PRO A 136 3.78 -3.53 -5.17
N SER A 137 3.30 -2.60 -6.02
CA SER A 137 4.05 -2.09 -7.16
C SER A 137 5.31 -1.34 -6.73
N VAL A 138 5.27 -0.68 -5.57
CA VAL A 138 6.46 -0.02 -5.00
C VAL A 138 7.49 -1.06 -4.57
N VAL A 139 7.07 -2.10 -3.85
CA VAL A 139 7.97 -3.17 -3.40
C VAL A 139 8.56 -3.94 -4.57
N THR A 140 7.75 -4.36 -5.54
CA THR A 140 8.24 -5.11 -6.70
C THR A 140 9.20 -4.28 -7.54
N ARG A 141 8.95 -2.97 -7.70
CA ARG A 141 9.86 -2.06 -8.39
C ARG A 141 11.21 -1.90 -7.69
N ILE A 142 11.21 -1.85 -6.34
CA ILE A 142 12.45 -1.81 -5.55
C ILE A 142 13.20 -3.15 -5.66
N MET A 143 12.50 -4.28 -5.53
CA MET A 143 13.11 -5.61 -5.58
C MET A 143 13.64 -5.98 -6.97
N SER A 144 13.00 -5.51 -8.04
CA SER A 144 13.42 -5.82 -9.42
C SER A 144 14.69 -5.06 -9.84
N GLY A 145 15.23 -4.17 -8.98
CA GLY A 145 16.35 -3.31 -9.33
C GLY A 145 15.99 -2.21 -10.35
N ASP A 146 14.78 -2.23 -10.90
CA ASP A 146 14.28 -1.20 -11.81
C ASP A 146 14.21 0.18 -11.16
N GLY A 147 14.08 0.24 -9.82
CA GLY A 147 14.22 1.48 -9.05
C GLY A 147 15.57 2.17 -9.21
N ALA A 148 16.66 1.43 -9.47
CA ALA A 148 17.99 1.99 -9.72
C ALA A 148 18.17 2.48 -11.18
N ASN A 149 17.34 1.98 -12.10
CA ASN A 149 17.29 2.43 -13.50
C ASN A 149 16.30 3.57 -13.75
N LEU A 150 15.57 4.00 -12.71
CA LEU A 150 14.81 5.24 -12.74
C LEU A 150 15.78 6.40 -12.62
N VAL A 151 16.35 6.77 -13.77
CA VAL A 151 16.98 8.06 -13.97
C VAL A 151 18.06 8.30 -12.90
N SER A 152 19.28 7.83 -13.15
CA SER A 152 20.46 8.51 -12.60
C SER A 152 20.18 10.01 -12.70
N GLY A 153 20.02 10.72 -11.58
CA GLY A 153 19.67 12.15 -11.60
C GLY A 153 20.59 12.96 -12.52
N SER A 154 21.82 12.46 -12.73
CA SER A 154 22.75 12.89 -13.78
C SER A 154 22.11 13.01 -15.17
N LYS A 155 21.29 12.07 -15.64
CA LYS A 155 20.69 12.16 -16.98
C LYS A 155 19.61 13.22 -17.13
N LEU A 156 18.98 13.70 -16.04
CA LEU A 156 18.05 14.84 -16.09
C LEU A 156 18.79 16.17 -15.90
N THR A 157 19.88 16.20 -15.13
CA THR A 157 20.71 17.42 -14.99
C THR A 157 21.65 17.65 -16.17
N ASP A 158 22.02 16.58 -16.89
CA ASP A 158 22.89 16.63 -18.08
C ASP A 158 22.08 16.66 -19.39
N ALA A 159 20.76 16.56 -19.32
CA ALA A 159 19.91 16.75 -20.49
C ALA A 159 19.97 18.22 -20.92
N SER A 160 20.49 18.47 -22.12
CA SER A 160 20.52 19.83 -22.69
C SER A 160 19.09 20.40 -22.69
N PRO A 161 18.88 21.65 -22.24
CA PRO A 161 17.57 22.31 -22.26
C PRO A 161 16.89 22.28 -23.64
N ALA A 162 17.69 22.15 -24.73
CA ALA A 162 17.21 22.02 -26.10
C ALA A 162 16.50 20.69 -26.41
N SER A 163 16.69 19.66 -25.59
CA SER A 163 16.10 18.32 -25.77
C SER A 163 14.78 18.12 -25.03
N ILE A 164 14.32 19.12 -24.26
CA ILE A 164 13.01 19.06 -23.62
C ILE A 164 11.97 19.42 -24.68
N PRO A 165 11.06 18.50 -25.07
CA PRO A 165 10.01 18.81 -26.01
C PRO A 165 9.13 19.91 -25.42
N SER A 166 9.32 21.14 -25.88
CA SER A 166 8.45 22.26 -25.56
C SER A 166 7.12 22.04 -26.29
N PRO A 167 5.97 22.10 -25.59
CA PRO A 167 4.69 22.12 -26.27
C PRO A 167 4.68 23.28 -27.26
N ALA A 168 4.41 22.95 -28.53
CA ALA A 168 4.55 23.86 -29.66
C ALA A 168 4.00 25.26 -29.34
N GLY A 169 4.90 26.23 -29.18
CA GLY A 169 4.56 27.66 -29.10
C GLY A 169 4.31 28.25 -27.71
N LYS A 170 4.58 27.56 -26.59
CA LYS A 170 4.50 28.20 -25.26
C LYS A 170 5.77 27.97 -24.43
N SER A 171 6.54 29.05 -24.27
CA SER A 171 7.70 29.11 -23.37
C SER A 171 7.27 28.91 -21.92
N ALA A 172 8.08 28.20 -21.13
CA ALA A 172 7.87 28.05 -19.69
C ALA A 172 7.86 29.40 -18.93
N SER A 173 8.37 30.48 -19.56
CA SER A 173 8.29 31.84 -19.05
C SER A 173 6.88 32.46 -19.10
N SER A 174 5.89 31.77 -19.67
CA SER A 174 4.50 32.24 -19.82
C SER A 174 3.53 31.57 -18.83
N ALA A 175 4.04 30.84 -17.83
CA ALA A 175 3.21 30.28 -16.77
C ALA A 175 2.72 31.40 -15.84
N GLU A 176 1.48 31.85 -16.05
CA GLU A 176 0.77 32.72 -15.13
C GLU A 176 0.47 31.93 -13.85
N VAL A 177 1.14 32.29 -12.75
CA VAL A 177 0.79 31.79 -11.42
C VAL A 177 -0.41 32.59 -10.96
N VAL A 178 -1.59 32.02 -11.12
CA VAL A 178 -2.81 32.55 -10.48
C VAL A 178 -2.68 32.25 -8.99
N ILE A 179 -2.37 33.29 -8.21
CA ILE A 179 -2.38 33.26 -6.74
C ILE A 179 -3.79 33.62 -6.26
#